data_AF-A0A1X2I5Q7-F1
#
_entry.id   AF-A0A1X2I5Q7-F1
#
_cell.length_a   1.000
_cell.length_b   1.000
_cell.length_c   1.000
_cell.angle_alpha   90.00
_cell.angle_beta   90.00
_cell.angle_gamma   90.00
#
_symmetry.space_group_name_H-M   'P 1'
#
loop_
_entity.id
_entity.type
_entity.pdbx_description
1 polymer ?
#
loop_
_entity_poly.entity_id
_entity_poly.type
_entity_poly.pdbx_seq_one_letter_code
_entity_poly.pdbx_strand_id
1 'polypeptide(L)'
;MDDAETLEQLDKYIRKKDGEIERMCNAHYQEFVHAVDQLLKVRQGSITLKDKITDVNKELQATGGLVTKKRREWMEARRVQQNVDDAISALQSSLVVLDLANKADHQLEQHKYYSTLKTLNDLKYQQVQSISQYSFAKALSQSVPVKETMVKELVTSDLKEWLARVREISREIGSMAMQRMQERQERWRMKTAENPKLKNLQHHNVNSAIEMVVNEGLEYFEPLFKCIHVYDTLGQRQEFKTSYEEDRRAQANLALSAPVNLRDGNFAAFETLLQDIVGFFIIEHIVLHSTQDFRSRSEIDALWEMVTGRVINVVSESLKGCRDPELFLRVKYCLLIFIQTLEGFDYTVKPLQETLLALFQRYSELLIHEYSQVFEKIVEEDECMPMTVENEEELREVMQYTRFRPDREFLQRYGFPLRLPFSKVFPTCCRDVSAFVHQFYQFAEGFSQTHGEMDDILKKAVDSLLIKIVNAILLKKLRSTNLSQIVQIIINIEYFESTCPDFEMLLMETRSFHRSGRIHLKATSIFKETRRKAEKRIFELVNSKLDEFLELSEYDW
;
A
#
# COMPACT_ATOMS: atom_id res chain seq x y z
N MET A 1 71.60 136.91 82.88
CA MET A 1 72.54 137.08 81.76
C MET A 1 73.10 135.70 81.47
N ASP A 2 72.18 134.80 81.10
CA ASP A 2 72.28 133.33 81.20
C ASP A 2 72.49 132.64 79.84
N ASP A 3 72.54 133.39 78.74
CA ASP A 3 72.46 132.80 77.40
C ASP A 3 73.82 132.60 76.71
N ALA A 4 74.88 133.29 77.12
CA ALA A 4 76.19 133.18 76.46
C ALA A 4 76.96 131.92 76.86
N GLU A 5 76.88 131.51 78.13
CA GLU A 5 77.62 130.35 78.66
C GLU A 5 76.92 129.02 78.28
N THR A 6 75.59 129.04 78.10
CA THR A 6 74.80 127.90 77.64
C THR A 6 74.98 127.65 76.13
N LEU A 7 75.07 128.70 75.31
CA LEU A 7 75.37 128.61 73.87
C LEU A 7 76.76 128.01 73.61
N GLU A 8 77.78 128.39 74.38
CA GLU A 8 79.14 127.86 74.20
C GLU A 8 79.27 126.39 74.63
N GLN A 9 78.53 125.97 75.66
CA GLN A 9 78.45 124.56 76.05
C GLN A 9 77.64 123.71 75.06
N LEU A 10 76.56 124.27 74.48
CA LEU A 10 75.78 123.61 73.44
C LEU A 10 76.60 123.42 72.16
N ASP A 11 77.37 124.42 71.73
CA ASP A 11 78.24 124.32 70.55
C ASP A 11 79.36 123.28 70.74
N LYS A 12 79.95 123.19 71.95
CA LYS A 12 80.88 122.11 72.28
C LYS A 12 80.21 120.74 72.28
N TYR A 13 78.96 120.64 72.73
CA TYR A 13 78.21 119.39 72.72
C TYR A 13 77.81 118.96 71.30
N ILE A 14 77.39 119.90 70.45
CA ILE A 14 77.09 119.67 69.03
C ILE A 14 78.35 119.19 68.31
N ARG A 15 79.49 119.89 68.46
CA ARG A 15 80.76 119.43 67.85
C ARG A 15 81.22 118.08 68.37
N LYS A 16 80.98 117.77 69.65
CA LYS A 16 81.27 116.45 70.22
C LYS A 16 80.34 115.38 69.63
N LYS A 17 79.05 115.67 69.45
CA LYS A 17 78.07 114.76 68.86
C LYS A 17 78.28 114.56 67.37
N ASP A 18 78.61 115.61 66.62
CA ASP A 18 78.98 115.52 65.21
C ASP A 18 80.27 114.70 65.05
N GLY A 19 81.25 114.88 65.92
CA GLY A 19 82.46 114.04 65.93
C GLY A 19 82.24 112.60 66.41
N GLU A 20 81.18 112.33 67.18
CA GLU A 20 80.72 110.96 67.52
C GLU A 20 79.96 110.33 66.34
N ILE A 21 79.13 111.11 65.63
CA ILE A 21 78.39 110.67 64.43
C ILE A 21 79.35 110.39 63.27
N GLU A 22 80.37 111.23 63.04
CA GLU A 22 81.41 110.98 62.04
C GLU A 22 82.23 109.73 62.38
N ARG A 23 82.54 109.49 63.66
CA ARG A 23 83.22 108.26 64.08
C ARG A 23 82.36 107.02 63.92
N MET A 24 81.07 107.09 64.26
CA MET A 24 80.10 106.01 64.04
C MET A 24 79.87 105.73 62.55
N CYS A 25 79.74 106.78 61.73
CA CYS A 25 79.61 106.64 60.29
C CYS A 25 80.88 106.03 59.68
N ASN A 26 82.07 106.50 60.06
CA ASN A 26 83.33 105.92 59.57
C ASN A 26 83.54 104.48 60.06
N ALA A 27 83.08 104.12 61.27
CA ALA A 27 83.18 102.77 61.80
C ALA A 27 82.24 101.78 61.09
N HIS A 28 81.01 102.19 60.77
CA HIS A 28 79.98 101.30 60.22
C HIS A 28 79.71 101.48 58.71
N TYR A 29 80.36 102.43 58.03
CA TYR A 29 80.21 102.62 56.58
C TYR A 29 80.66 101.39 55.79
N GLN A 30 81.76 100.74 56.18
CA GLN A 30 82.22 99.52 55.53
C GLN A 30 81.24 98.35 55.69
N GLU A 31 80.63 98.19 56.87
CA GLU A 31 79.64 97.13 57.12
C GLU A 31 78.34 97.38 56.35
N PHE A 32 77.88 98.63 56.26
CA PHE A 32 76.72 99.00 55.47
C PHE A 32 76.95 98.77 53.97
N VAL A 33 78.11 99.19 53.43
CA VAL A 33 78.48 98.92 52.04
C VAL A 33 78.56 97.41 51.77
N HIS A 34 79.10 96.63 52.71
CA HIS A 34 79.15 95.17 52.58
C HIS A 34 77.76 94.53 52.62
N ALA A 35 76.84 95.00 53.47
CA ALA A 35 75.45 94.53 53.51
C ALA A 35 74.67 94.87 52.23
N VAL A 36 74.90 96.06 51.67
CA VAL A 36 74.33 96.46 50.36
C VAL A 36 74.92 95.61 49.23
N ASP A 37 76.23 95.32 49.24
CA ASP A 37 76.86 94.43 48.25
C ASP A 37 76.33 92.98 48.36
N GLN A 38 76.09 92.47 49.57
CA GLN A 38 75.44 91.17 49.76
C GLN A 38 73.98 91.17 49.27
N LEU A 39 73.21 92.22 49.53
CA LEU A 39 71.85 92.35 48.99
C LEU A 39 71.85 92.44 47.45
N LEU A 40 72.83 93.12 46.85
CA LEU A 40 73.00 93.16 45.40
C LEU A 40 73.37 91.78 44.84
N LYS A 41 74.27 91.04 45.49
CA LYS A 41 74.62 89.66 45.13
C LYS A 41 73.43 88.71 45.25
N VAL A 42 72.65 88.80 46.33
CA VAL A 42 71.42 88.01 46.50
C VAL A 42 70.38 88.39 45.46
N ARG A 43 70.21 89.69 45.16
CA ARG A 43 69.33 90.17 44.09
C ARG A 43 69.78 89.60 42.73
N GLN A 44 71.06 89.61 42.43
CA GLN A 44 71.61 89.07 41.19
C GLN A 44 71.48 87.54 41.12
N GLY A 45 71.66 86.84 42.24
CA GLY A 45 71.35 85.42 42.42
C GLY A 45 69.87 85.09 42.22
N SER A 46 68.97 85.96 42.71
CA SER A 46 67.52 85.82 42.54
C SER A 46 67.09 86.07 41.09
N ILE A 47 67.72 87.03 40.40
CA ILE A 47 67.49 87.28 38.97
C ILE A 47 67.98 86.09 38.14
N THR A 48 69.21 85.62 38.36
CA THR A 48 69.74 84.44 37.65
C THR A 48 68.96 83.15 37.95
N LEU A 49 68.46 82.97 39.17
CA LEU A 49 67.58 81.86 39.50
C LEU A 49 66.22 81.99 38.79
N LYS A 50 65.65 83.19 38.77
CA LYS A 50 64.41 83.48 38.02
C LYS A 50 64.59 83.17 36.54
N ASP A 51 65.71 83.60 35.94
CA ASP A 51 66.01 83.34 34.53
C ASP A 51 66.12 81.84 34.26
N LYS A 52 66.87 81.08 35.10
CA LYS A 52 66.94 79.62 35.00
C LYS A 52 65.59 78.93 35.18
N ILE A 53 64.75 79.38 36.12
CA ILE A 53 63.41 78.84 36.31
C ILE A 53 62.55 79.13 35.07
N THR A 54 62.65 80.32 34.49
CA THR A 54 61.91 80.63 33.26
C THR A 54 62.40 79.81 32.07
N ASP A 55 63.69 79.54 31.96
CA ASP A 55 64.25 78.73 30.88
C ASP A 55 63.88 77.25 31.04
N VAL A 56 63.98 76.70 32.25
CA VAL A 56 63.49 75.33 32.55
C VAL A 56 61.98 75.23 32.31
N ASN A 57 61.20 76.25 32.68
CA ASN A 57 59.76 76.25 32.41
C ASN A 57 59.48 76.32 30.89
N LYS A 58 60.25 77.08 30.11
CA LYS A 58 60.13 77.10 28.64
C LYS A 58 60.49 75.75 28.04
N GLU A 59 61.60 75.13 28.47
CA GLU A 59 61.98 73.78 28.02
C GLU A 59 60.94 72.73 28.39
N LEU A 60 60.42 72.78 29.63
CA LEU A 60 59.38 71.86 30.11
C LEU A 60 58.07 72.03 29.35
N GLN A 61 57.66 73.27 29.03
CA GLN A 61 56.49 73.50 28.20
C GLN A 61 56.70 73.06 26.75
N ALA A 62 57.90 73.25 26.19
CA ALA A 62 58.24 72.80 24.84
C ALA A 62 58.25 71.27 24.74
N THR A 63 58.95 70.58 25.65
CA THR A 63 58.96 69.11 25.72
C THR A 63 57.59 68.54 26.10
N GLY A 64 56.90 69.13 27.08
CA GLY A 64 55.54 68.77 27.46
C GLY A 64 54.55 68.91 26.30
N GLY A 65 54.68 69.96 25.50
CA GLY A 65 53.89 70.17 24.28
C GLY A 65 54.14 69.10 23.22
N LEU A 66 55.41 68.76 22.96
CA LEU A 66 55.80 67.68 22.03
C LEU A 66 55.27 66.32 22.51
N VAL A 67 55.41 66.01 23.80
CA VAL A 67 54.91 64.76 24.40
C VAL A 67 53.39 64.68 24.32
N THR A 68 52.69 65.79 24.59
CA THR A 68 51.22 65.83 24.48
C THR A 68 50.75 65.64 23.05
N LYS A 69 51.46 66.20 22.06
CA LYS A 69 51.19 65.98 20.64
C LYS A 69 51.39 64.50 20.26
N LYS A 70 52.53 63.91 20.63
CA LYS A 70 52.82 62.47 20.43
C LYS A 70 51.79 61.57 21.12
N ARG A 71 51.33 61.92 22.33
CA ARG A 71 50.28 61.18 23.04
C ARG A 71 48.94 61.25 22.31
N ARG A 72 48.59 62.40 21.73
CA ARG A 72 47.36 62.56 20.93
C ARG A 72 47.44 61.74 19.64
N GLU A 73 48.55 61.81 18.93
CA GLU A 73 48.81 60.96 17.75
C GLU A 73 48.73 59.47 18.10
N TRP A 74 49.28 59.06 19.25
CA TRP A 74 49.20 57.68 19.73
C TRP A 74 47.78 57.26 20.12
N MET A 75 46.99 58.12 20.78
CA MET A 75 45.59 57.81 21.09
C MET A 75 44.73 57.69 19.83
N GLU A 76 44.96 58.54 18.83
CA GLU A 76 44.25 58.42 17.56
C GLU A 76 44.66 57.13 16.82
N ALA A 77 45.94 56.81 16.78
CA ALA A 77 46.43 55.54 16.24
C ALA A 77 45.84 54.33 16.99
N ARG A 78 45.70 54.41 18.33
CA ARG A 78 45.09 53.36 19.15
C ARG A 78 43.61 53.19 18.86
N ARG A 79 42.88 54.29 18.65
CA ARG A 79 41.47 54.27 18.25
C ARG A 79 41.31 53.67 16.85
N VAL A 80 42.17 54.04 15.90
CA VAL A 80 42.19 53.44 14.56
C VAL A 80 42.48 51.95 14.66
N GLN A 81 43.45 51.53 15.46
CA GLN A 81 43.76 50.12 15.70
C GLN A 81 42.54 49.37 16.24
N GLN A 82 41.86 49.91 17.25
CA GLN A 82 40.67 49.27 17.82
C GLN A 82 39.53 49.15 16.81
N ASN A 83 39.30 50.20 16.01
CA ASN A 83 38.31 50.15 14.93
C ASN A 83 38.67 49.09 13.87
N VAL A 84 39.97 48.91 13.58
CA VAL A 84 40.46 47.87 12.66
C VAL A 84 40.25 46.48 13.26
N ASP A 85 40.56 46.28 14.55
CA ASP A 85 40.36 44.99 15.23
C ASP A 85 38.87 44.61 15.33
N ASP A 86 37.99 45.59 15.57
CA ASP A 86 36.54 45.40 15.57
C ASP A 86 36.03 45.05 14.16
N ALA A 87 36.55 45.72 13.12
CA ALA A 87 36.23 45.42 11.72
C ALA A 87 36.71 44.03 11.29
N ILE A 88 37.91 43.61 11.71
CA ILE A 88 38.43 42.26 11.46
C ILE A 88 37.53 41.22 12.13
N SER A 89 37.16 41.45 13.39
CA SER A 89 36.29 40.54 14.15
C SER A 89 34.90 40.42 13.51
N ALA A 90 34.34 41.53 13.02
CA ALA A 90 33.08 41.54 12.27
C ALA A 90 33.20 40.78 10.94
N LEU A 91 34.28 40.98 10.18
CA LEU A 91 34.53 40.28 8.92
C LEU A 91 34.69 38.77 9.13
N GLN A 92 35.47 38.35 10.13
CA GLN A 92 35.63 36.94 10.47
C GLN A 92 34.30 36.28 10.83
N SER A 93 33.46 36.96 11.62
CA SER A 93 32.12 36.45 11.96
C SER A 93 31.22 36.34 10.72
N SER A 94 31.29 37.31 9.81
CA SER A 94 30.52 37.29 8.56
C SER A 94 30.97 36.19 7.58
N LEU A 95 32.26 35.88 7.53
CA LEU A 95 32.81 34.82 6.69
C LEU A 95 32.28 33.45 7.09
N VAL A 96 32.23 33.15 8.40
CA VAL A 96 31.70 31.86 8.87
C VAL A 96 30.24 31.67 8.47
N VAL A 97 29.42 32.73 8.53
CA VAL A 97 28.03 32.71 8.07
C VAL A 97 27.93 32.42 6.57
N LEU A 98 28.77 33.07 5.77
CA LEU A 98 28.79 32.88 4.32
C LEU A 98 29.28 31.47 3.94
N ASP A 99 30.28 30.94 4.64
CA ASP A 99 30.76 29.57 4.44
C ASP A 99 29.69 28.53 4.79
N LEU A 100 28.91 28.76 5.85
CA LEU A 100 27.76 27.90 6.18
C LEU A 100 26.66 27.99 5.11
N ALA A 101 26.41 29.18 4.55
CA ALA A 101 25.44 29.36 3.48
C ALA A 101 25.87 28.66 2.19
N ASN A 102 27.14 28.80 1.81
CA ASN A 102 27.73 28.09 0.67
C ASN A 102 27.72 26.57 0.89
N LYS A 103 27.97 26.11 2.12
CA LYS A 103 27.89 24.69 2.47
C LYS A 103 26.45 24.17 2.34
N ALA A 104 25.46 24.96 2.74
CA ALA A 104 24.05 24.60 2.54
C ALA A 104 23.71 24.49 1.05
N ASP A 105 24.21 25.41 0.21
CA ASP A 105 23.99 25.35 -1.24
C ASP A 105 24.66 24.12 -1.87
N HIS A 106 25.89 23.82 -1.48
CA HIS A 106 26.58 22.62 -1.97
C HIS A 106 25.92 21.32 -1.46
N GLN A 107 25.36 21.32 -0.26
CA GLN A 107 24.59 20.17 0.25
C GLN A 107 23.25 19.99 -0.49
N LEU A 108 22.64 21.09 -0.92
CA LEU A 108 21.44 21.08 -1.75
C LEU A 108 21.73 20.46 -3.13
N GLU A 109 22.84 20.87 -3.77
CA GLU A 109 23.30 20.30 -5.05
C GLU A 109 23.60 18.80 -4.96
N GLN A 110 24.04 18.32 -3.79
CA GLN A 110 24.30 16.89 -3.55
C GLN A 110 23.05 16.09 -3.15
N HIS A 111 21.85 16.66 -3.23
CA HIS A 111 20.59 16.03 -2.78
C HIS A 111 20.59 15.60 -1.30
N LYS A 112 21.42 16.22 -0.45
CA LYS A 112 21.48 15.94 0.99
C LYS A 112 20.51 16.84 1.74
N TYR A 113 19.22 16.61 1.54
CA TYR A 113 18.14 17.48 2.02
C TYR A 113 18.15 17.67 3.55
N TYR A 114 18.31 16.59 4.33
CA TYR A 114 18.36 16.68 5.79
C TYR A 114 19.57 17.48 6.29
N SER A 115 20.76 17.22 5.75
CA SER A 115 21.97 17.96 6.11
C SER A 115 21.83 19.45 5.78
N THR A 116 21.17 19.76 4.66
CA THR A 116 20.86 21.13 4.24
C THR A 116 19.95 21.82 5.25
N LEU A 117 18.83 21.19 5.65
CA LEU A 117 17.91 21.74 6.65
C LEU A 117 18.56 21.93 8.02
N LYS A 118 19.47 21.03 8.41
CA LYS A 118 20.25 21.19 9.64
C LYS A 118 21.18 22.39 9.56
N THR A 119 21.94 22.53 8.46
CA THR A 119 22.83 23.68 8.24
C THR A 119 22.05 24.99 8.17
N LEU A 120 20.84 25.00 7.58
CA LEU A 120 19.94 26.16 7.53
C LEU A 120 19.40 26.53 8.92
N ASN A 121 19.06 25.55 9.75
CA ASN A 121 18.69 25.78 11.15
C ASN A 121 19.86 26.33 11.97
N ASP A 122 21.06 25.78 11.81
CA ASP A 122 22.27 26.27 12.48
C ASP A 122 22.55 27.74 12.08
N LEU A 123 22.36 28.08 10.80
CA LEU A 123 22.40 29.46 10.29
C LEU A 123 21.38 30.37 11.00
N LYS A 124 20.13 29.91 11.14
CA LYS A 124 19.02 30.67 11.73
C LYS A 124 19.21 30.93 13.22
N TYR A 125 19.66 29.93 13.99
CA TYR A 125 19.72 30.01 15.45
C TYR A 125 21.07 30.47 16.01
N GLN A 126 22.21 30.09 15.41
CA GLN A 126 23.53 30.33 16.03
C GLN A 126 24.25 31.59 15.54
N GLN A 127 24.06 32.04 14.29
CA GLN A 127 24.93 33.07 13.71
C GLN A 127 24.23 34.31 13.14
N VAL A 128 22.98 34.22 12.72
CA VAL A 128 22.22 35.39 12.22
C VAL A 128 21.87 36.37 13.36
N GLN A 129 21.70 35.90 14.60
CA GLN A 129 21.42 36.80 15.75
C GLN A 129 22.60 37.74 16.04
N SER A 130 23.84 37.25 15.89
CA SER A 130 25.09 37.97 16.17
C SER A 130 25.37 39.08 15.14
N ILE A 131 24.88 38.92 13.91
CA ILE A 131 25.25 39.75 12.74
C ILE A 131 24.01 40.50 12.18
N SER A 132 22.87 40.45 12.88
CA SER A 132 21.60 41.08 12.46
C SER A 132 21.67 42.59 12.16
N GLN A 133 22.75 43.24 12.61
CA GLN A 133 23.05 44.65 12.39
C GLN A 133 23.41 44.98 10.93
N TYR A 134 23.90 43.98 10.18
CA TYR A 134 24.37 44.16 8.80
C TYR A 134 23.28 43.86 7.77
N SER A 135 23.27 44.63 6.68
CA SER A 135 22.27 44.52 5.62
C SER A 135 22.27 43.15 4.92
N PHE A 136 23.45 42.54 4.73
CA PHE A 136 23.55 41.22 4.10
C PHE A 136 22.96 40.10 4.98
N ALA A 137 23.02 40.23 6.30
CA ALA A 137 22.43 39.24 7.21
C ALA A 137 20.89 39.25 7.15
N LYS A 138 20.28 40.41 6.86
CA LYS A 138 18.84 40.51 6.58
C LYS A 138 18.47 39.87 5.24
N ALA A 139 19.29 40.03 4.21
CA ALA A 139 19.09 39.34 2.94
C ALA A 139 19.23 37.82 3.10
N LEU A 140 20.20 37.37 3.90
CA LEU A 140 20.41 35.95 4.18
C LEU A 140 19.24 35.36 4.99
N SER A 141 18.75 36.07 6.01
CA SER A 141 17.60 35.60 6.80
C SER A 141 16.31 35.51 5.98
N GLN A 142 16.14 36.39 4.98
CA GLN A 142 15.05 36.29 4.00
C GLN A 142 15.25 35.13 3.02
N SER A 143 16.50 34.75 2.72
CA SER A 143 16.80 33.63 1.81
C SER A 143 16.60 32.24 2.43
N VAL A 144 16.73 32.09 3.75
CA VAL A 144 16.54 30.81 4.45
C VAL A 144 15.17 30.19 4.18
N PRO A 145 14.01 30.88 4.37
CA PRO A 145 12.71 30.29 4.08
C PRO A 145 12.52 29.99 2.59
N VAL A 146 13.16 30.73 1.69
CA VAL A 146 13.14 30.43 0.24
C VAL A 146 13.86 29.12 -0.03
N LYS A 147 15.03 28.90 0.59
CA LYS A 147 15.79 27.65 0.47
C LYS A 147 15.08 26.46 1.13
N GLU A 148 14.43 26.66 2.29
CA GLU A 148 13.57 25.64 2.91
C GLU A 148 12.41 25.24 1.96
N THR A 149 11.78 26.22 1.32
CA THR A 149 10.73 25.98 0.31
C THR A 149 11.30 25.23 -0.91
N MET A 150 12.48 25.61 -1.39
CA MET A 150 13.15 24.93 -2.50
C MET A 150 13.50 23.47 -2.17
N VAL A 151 13.99 23.20 -0.95
CA VAL A 151 14.21 21.81 -0.46
C VAL A 151 12.89 21.02 -0.48
N LYS A 152 11.80 21.63 0.00
CA LYS A 152 10.46 21.02 -0.02
C LYS A 152 10.06 20.67 -1.44
N GLU A 153 10.12 21.62 -2.38
CA GLU A 153 9.75 21.42 -3.79
C GLU A 153 10.57 20.31 -4.47
N LEU A 154 11.90 20.29 -4.25
CA LEU A 154 12.77 19.26 -4.81
C LEU A 154 12.44 17.86 -4.27
N VAL A 155 12.24 17.74 -2.95
CA VAL A 155 11.90 16.47 -2.32
C VAL A 155 10.51 15.97 -2.76
N THR A 156 9.54 16.87 -2.90
CA THR A 156 8.23 16.54 -3.46
C THR A 156 8.33 16.11 -4.94
N SER A 157 9.22 16.73 -5.71
CA SER A 157 9.47 16.32 -7.11
C SER A 157 10.06 14.92 -7.19
N ASP A 158 11.09 14.62 -6.39
CA ASP A 158 11.71 13.29 -6.31
C ASP A 158 10.68 12.22 -5.91
N LEU A 159 9.79 12.55 -4.97
CA LEU A 159 8.69 11.68 -4.57
C LEU A 159 7.70 11.45 -5.71
N LYS A 160 7.32 12.49 -6.46
CA LYS A 160 6.39 12.34 -7.59
C LYS A 160 6.96 11.48 -8.70
N GLU A 161 8.25 11.64 -8.99
CA GLU A 161 8.96 10.77 -9.94
C GLU A 161 9.00 9.32 -9.43
N TRP A 162 9.25 9.14 -8.13
CA TRP A 162 9.16 7.83 -7.51
C TRP A 162 7.75 7.23 -7.60
N LEU A 163 6.70 7.99 -7.29
CA LEU A 163 5.30 7.55 -7.42
C LEU A 163 4.93 7.15 -8.85
N ALA A 164 5.53 7.78 -9.86
CA ALA A 164 5.37 7.39 -11.25
C ALA A 164 6.03 6.04 -11.54
N ARG A 165 7.29 5.84 -11.09
CA ARG A 165 7.98 4.53 -11.21
C ARG A 165 7.27 3.42 -10.46
N VAL A 166 6.75 3.71 -9.26
CA VAL A 166 5.97 2.76 -8.46
C VAL A 166 4.71 2.31 -9.20
N ARG A 167 4.07 3.20 -9.97
CA ARG A 167 2.91 2.84 -10.80
C ARG A 167 3.27 1.92 -11.96
N GLU A 168 4.46 2.08 -12.55
CA GLU A 168 4.93 1.18 -13.62
C GLU A 168 5.19 -0.22 -13.08
N ILE A 169 5.85 -0.30 -11.92
CA ILE A 169 6.24 -1.57 -11.29
C ILE A 169 5.08 -2.23 -10.53
N SER A 170 4.05 -1.47 -10.12
CA SER A 170 2.93 -2.01 -9.34
C SER A 170 2.24 -3.17 -10.06
N ARG A 171 2.07 -3.07 -11.38
CA ARG A 171 1.49 -4.14 -12.18
C ARG A 171 2.31 -5.43 -12.10
N GLU A 172 3.63 -5.31 -12.22
CA GLU A 172 4.54 -6.45 -12.16
C GLU A 172 4.48 -7.11 -10.78
N ILE A 173 4.47 -6.31 -9.70
CA ILE A 173 4.29 -6.80 -8.33
C ILE A 173 2.97 -7.57 -8.20
N GLY A 174 1.88 -7.01 -8.73
CA GLY A 174 0.57 -7.66 -8.70
C GLY A 174 0.55 -8.97 -9.47
N SER A 175 1.13 -9.00 -10.67
CA SER A 175 1.26 -10.21 -11.49
C SER A 175 2.09 -11.28 -10.79
N MET A 176 3.25 -10.93 -10.23
CA MET A 176 4.11 -11.86 -9.50
C MET A 176 3.42 -12.40 -8.25
N ALA A 177 2.69 -11.56 -7.50
CA ALA A 177 1.96 -11.97 -6.32
C ALA A 177 0.85 -12.99 -6.66
N MET A 178 0.06 -12.70 -7.70
CA MET A 178 -1.00 -13.60 -8.18
C MET A 178 -0.43 -14.91 -8.74
N GLN A 179 0.64 -14.87 -9.53
CA GLN A 179 1.31 -16.06 -10.07
C GLN A 179 1.84 -16.95 -8.94
N ARG A 180 2.52 -16.37 -7.94
CA ARG A 180 3.02 -17.12 -6.77
C ARG A 180 1.89 -17.74 -5.96
N MET A 181 0.74 -17.06 -5.86
CA MET A 181 -0.45 -17.63 -5.23
C MET A 181 -1.00 -18.81 -6.04
N GLN A 182 -1.06 -18.70 -7.37
CA GLN A 182 -1.50 -19.79 -8.23
C GLN A 182 -0.58 -21.02 -8.13
N GLU A 183 0.73 -20.84 -8.21
CA GLU A 183 1.70 -21.93 -8.04
C GLU A 183 1.57 -22.60 -6.67
N ARG A 184 1.29 -21.83 -5.61
CA ARG A 184 1.02 -22.38 -4.28
C ARG A 184 -0.22 -23.27 -4.31
N GLN A 185 -1.29 -22.82 -4.94
CA GLN A 185 -2.51 -23.61 -5.06
C GLN A 185 -2.24 -24.92 -5.79
N GLU A 186 -1.46 -24.89 -6.87
CA GLU A 186 -1.12 -26.09 -7.65
C GLU A 186 -0.24 -27.06 -6.84
N ARG A 187 0.80 -26.54 -6.16
CA ARG A 187 1.63 -27.35 -5.24
C ARG A 187 0.79 -27.99 -4.15
N TRP A 188 -0.20 -27.26 -3.61
CA TRP A 188 -1.11 -27.79 -2.60
C TRP A 188 -2.05 -28.85 -3.17
N ARG A 189 -2.59 -28.66 -4.38
CA ARG A 189 -3.40 -29.66 -5.09
C ARG A 189 -2.60 -30.95 -5.29
N MET A 190 -1.35 -30.86 -5.75
CA MET A 190 -0.47 -32.03 -5.92
C MET A 190 -0.20 -32.76 -4.61
N LYS A 191 0.18 -32.04 -3.54
CA LYS A 191 0.40 -32.66 -2.21
C LYS A 191 -0.86 -33.29 -1.63
N THR A 192 -2.01 -32.69 -1.89
CA THR A 192 -3.32 -33.20 -1.46
C THR A 192 -3.72 -34.45 -2.24
N ALA A 193 -3.36 -34.53 -3.53
CA ALA A 193 -3.54 -35.73 -4.34
C ALA A 193 -2.66 -36.88 -3.87
N GLU A 194 -1.40 -36.59 -3.48
CA GLU A 194 -0.48 -37.60 -2.91
C GLU A 194 -0.90 -38.07 -1.52
N ASN A 195 -1.46 -37.18 -0.69
CA ASN A 195 -1.89 -37.50 0.67
C ASN A 195 -3.30 -36.97 0.96
N PRO A 196 -4.35 -37.80 0.79
CA PRO A 196 -5.74 -37.42 1.05
C PRO A 196 -6.03 -36.99 2.50
N LYS A 197 -5.13 -37.29 3.44
CA LYS A 197 -5.22 -36.87 4.85
C LYS A 197 -4.82 -35.40 5.05
N LEU A 198 -4.06 -34.80 4.13
CA LEU A 198 -3.66 -33.38 4.16
C LEU A 198 -4.79 -32.44 3.73
N LYS A 199 -5.83 -32.99 3.08
CA LYS A 199 -7.07 -32.28 2.68
C LYS A 199 -7.74 -31.57 3.87
N ASN A 200 -7.51 -32.05 5.09
CA ASN A 200 -8.07 -31.55 6.34
C ASN A 200 -7.21 -30.46 7.02
N LEU A 201 -5.95 -30.28 6.60
CA LEU A 201 -5.09 -29.23 7.14
C LEU A 201 -5.38 -27.94 6.38
N GLN A 202 -6.19 -27.12 7.02
CA GLN A 202 -6.73 -25.88 6.49
C GLN A 202 -5.64 -24.88 6.06
N HIS A 203 -6.05 -23.98 5.16
CA HIS A 203 -5.40 -22.80 4.56
C HIS A 203 -4.75 -21.79 5.53
N HIS A 204 -4.18 -22.19 6.67
CA HIS A 204 -3.61 -21.24 7.61
C HIS A 204 -2.10 -21.11 7.44
N ASN A 205 -1.76 -19.98 6.84
CA ASN A 205 -0.58 -19.17 7.14
C ASN A 205 0.76 -19.89 6.97
N VAL A 206 1.29 -19.84 5.75
CA VAL A 206 2.74 -19.79 5.59
C VAL A 206 3.06 -18.49 4.85
N ASN A 207 3.26 -17.43 5.65
CA ASN A 207 3.57 -16.03 5.32
C ASN A 207 4.84 -15.83 4.47
N SER A 208 5.42 -16.90 3.92
CA SER A 208 6.73 -16.90 3.25
C SER A 208 6.76 -16.09 1.94
N ALA A 209 5.64 -15.91 1.23
CA ALA A 209 5.62 -15.05 0.03
C ALA A 209 5.51 -13.56 0.36
N ILE A 210 4.89 -13.23 1.50
CA ILE A 210 4.79 -11.85 2.00
C ILE A 210 6.19 -11.39 2.40
N GLU A 211 6.93 -12.22 3.16
CA GLU A 211 8.31 -11.93 3.56
C GLU A 211 9.27 -11.71 2.39
N MET A 212 9.14 -12.46 1.29
CA MET A 212 10.03 -12.30 0.12
C MET A 212 9.71 -11.04 -0.71
N VAL A 213 8.42 -10.76 -0.95
CA VAL A 213 8.01 -9.53 -1.68
C VAL A 213 8.31 -8.28 -0.85
N VAL A 214 8.16 -8.36 0.47
CA VAL A 214 8.50 -7.27 1.39
C VAL A 214 10.02 -7.07 1.48
N ASN A 215 10.83 -8.13 1.52
CA ASN A 215 12.29 -8.00 1.58
C ASN A 215 12.93 -7.48 0.29
N GLU A 216 12.41 -7.83 -0.90
CA GLU A 216 12.91 -7.30 -2.18
C GLU A 216 12.41 -5.85 -2.44
N GLY A 217 11.33 -5.41 -1.78
CA GLY A 217 10.71 -4.10 -1.99
C GLY A 217 11.24 -2.94 -1.12
N LEU A 218 11.87 -3.22 0.03
CA LEU A 218 12.24 -2.17 1.01
C LEU A 218 13.28 -1.15 0.50
N GLU A 219 14.18 -1.54 -0.41
CA GLU A 219 15.15 -0.61 -1.01
C GLU A 219 14.47 0.46 -1.89
N TYR A 220 13.26 0.21 -2.39
CA TYR A 220 12.54 1.15 -3.26
C TYR A 220 11.89 2.30 -2.49
N PHE A 221 11.67 2.23 -1.18
CA PHE A 221 10.89 3.24 -0.43
C PHE A 221 11.72 4.42 0.12
N GLU A 222 13.03 4.48 -0.17
CA GLU A 222 13.93 5.54 0.30
C GLU A 222 13.42 6.97 0.00
N PRO A 223 12.88 7.29 -1.21
CA PRO A 223 12.36 8.63 -1.50
C PRO A 223 11.16 9.01 -0.61
N LEU A 224 10.29 8.05 -0.28
CA LEU A 224 9.17 8.27 0.62
C LEU A 224 9.65 8.59 2.03
N PHE A 225 10.58 7.80 2.58
CA PHE A 225 11.12 8.05 3.91
C PHE A 225 11.87 9.39 4.00
N LYS A 226 12.64 9.75 2.96
CA LYS A 226 13.29 11.06 2.85
C LYS A 226 12.27 12.19 2.90
N CYS A 227 11.17 12.05 2.16
CA CYS A 227 10.09 13.05 2.13
C CYS A 227 9.38 13.17 3.48
N ILE A 228 9.01 12.05 4.10
CA ILE A 228 8.40 12.04 5.46
C ILE A 228 9.31 12.79 6.44
N HIS A 229 10.60 12.46 6.44
CA HIS A 229 11.55 13.03 7.38
C HIS A 229 11.79 14.54 7.16
N VAL A 230 11.79 15.01 5.90
CA VAL A 230 11.91 16.44 5.57
C VAL A 230 10.68 17.20 6.04
N TYR A 231 9.47 16.71 5.75
CA TYR A 231 8.24 17.36 6.18
C TYR A 231 8.04 17.33 7.71
N ASP A 232 8.53 16.28 8.38
CA ASP A 232 8.60 16.23 9.85
C ASP A 232 9.52 17.34 10.40
N THR A 233 10.71 17.52 9.82
CA THR A 233 11.63 18.58 10.25
C THR A 233 11.10 20.00 10.01
N LEU A 234 10.24 20.18 9.02
CA LEU A 234 9.56 21.44 8.72
C LEU A 234 8.26 21.64 9.54
N GLY A 235 7.82 20.64 10.31
CA GLY A 235 6.57 20.69 11.07
C GLY A 235 5.30 20.65 10.20
N GLN A 236 5.42 20.24 8.92
CA GLN A 236 4.35 20.22 7.92
C GLN A 236 3.87 18.80 7.58
N ARG A 237 4.08 17.83 8.49
CA ARG A 237 3.71 16.42 8.27
C ARG A 237 2.26 16.23 7.83
N GLN A 238 1.32 16.98 8.41
CA GLN A 238 -0.11 16.83 8.11
C GLN A 238 -0.45 17.26 6.69
N GLU A 239 0.19 18.33 6.19
CA GLU A 239 0.03 18.77 4.80
C GLU A 239 0.52 17.69 3.82
N PHE A 240 1.66 17.07 4.13
CA PHE A 240 2.20 15.99 3.30
C PHE A 240 1.33 14.74 3.29
N LYS A 241 0.78 14.35 4.46
CA LYS A 241 -0.18 13.26 4.54
C LYS A 241 -1.34 13.49 3.58
N THR A 242 -2.01 14.64 3.69
CA THR A 242 -3.16 14.95 2.83
C THR A 242 -2.80 14.97 1.35
N SER A 243 -1.67 15.57 0.96
CA SER A 243 -1.21 15.55 -0.44
C SER A 243 -0.92 14.13 -0.94
N TYR A 244 -0.26 13.29 -0.14
CA TYR A 244 0.04 11.91 -0.49
C TYR A 244 -1.24 11.07 -0.62
N GLU A 245 -2.21 11.28 0.29
CA GLU A 245 -3.51 10.62 0.28
C GLU A 245 -4.30 10.95 -1.00
N GLU A 246 -4.30 12.23 -1.41
CA GLU A 246 -4.92 12.69 -2.65
C GLU A 246 -4.25 12.08 -3.89
N ASP A 247 -2.91 12.08 -3.95
CA ASP A 247 -2.14 11.50 -5.05
C ASP A 247 -2.42 9.99 -5.19
N ARG A 248 -2.40 9.24 -4.08
CA ARG A 248 -2.69 7.80 -4.09
C ARG A 248 -4.14 7.49 -4.44
N ARG A 249 -5.09 8.31 -3.99
CA ARG A 249 -6.51 8.20 -4.40
C ARG A 249 -6.69 8.45 -5.89
N ALA A 250 -6.03 9.46 -6.44
CA ALA A 250 -6.04 9.73 -7.88
C ALA A 250 -5.44 8.55 -8.68
N GLN A 251 -4.34 7.97 -8.21
CA GLN A 251 -3.74 6.79 -8.84
C GLN A 251 -4.65 5.55 -8.79
N ALA A 252 -5.32 5.29 -7.67
CA ALA A 252 -6.32 4.22 -7.58
C ALA A 252 -7.45 4.43 -8.60
N ASN A 253 -8.00 5.64 -8.70
CA ASN A 253 -9.04 5.96 -9.67
C ASN A 253 -8.56 5.80 -11.13
N LEU A 254 -7.31 6.15 -11.42
CA LEU A 254 -6.73 5.96 -12.74
C LEU A 254 -6.59 4.47 -13.10
N ALA A 255 -6.17 3.63 -12.15
CA ALA A 255 -6.11 2.18 -12.36
C ALA A 255 -7.48 1.57 -12.68
N LEU A 256 -8.55 2.13 -12.09
CA LEU A 256 -9.94 1.70 -12.30
C LEU A 256 -10.62 2.28 -13.55
N SER A 257 -10.00 3.26 -14.22
CA SER A 257 -10.60 4.01 -15.32
C SER A 257 -10.63 3.25 -16.65
N ALA A 258 -9.83 2.18 -16.79
CA ALA A 258 -9.77 1.38 -18.00
C ALA A 258 -11.11 0.68 -18.28
N PRO A 259 -11.69 0.81 -19.48
CA PRO A 259 -12.88 0.07 -19.85
C PRO A 259 -12.55 -1.42 -19.96
N VAL A 260 -13.25 -2.25 -19.20
CA VAL A 260 -13.11 -3.71 -19.25
C VAL A 260 -14.41 -4.30 -19.77
N ASN A 261 -14.33 -5.05 -20.87
CA ASN A 261 -15.43 -5.83 -21.41
C ASN A 261 -14.99 -7.29 -21.55
N LEU A 262 -15.59 -8.18 -20.77
CA LEU A 262 -15.23 -9.61 -20.78
C LEU A 262 -15.83 -10.37 -21.98
N ARG A 263 -16.75 -9.75 -22.73
CA ARG A 263 -17.51 -10.42 -23.79
C ARG A 263 -16.80 -10.44 -25.14
N ASP A 264 -15.83 -9.55 -25.36
CA ASP A 264 -15.12 -9.40 -26.65
C ASP A 264 -13.97 -10.40 -26.82
N GLY A 265 -13.90 -11.46 -25.98
CA GLY A 265 -12.83 -12.47 -25.99
C GLY A 265 -11.50 -11.97 -25.43
N ASN A 266 -11.33 -10.67 -25.20
CA ASN A 266 -10.13 -10.09 -24.61
C ASN A 266 -10.18 -10.10 -23.07
N PHE A 267 -9.90 -11.26 -22.49
CA PHE A 267 -9.85 -11.44 -21.05
C PHE A 267 -8.58 -10.82 -20.40
N ALA A 268 -7.56 -10.49 -21.19
CA ALA A 268 -6.31 -9.91 -20.70
C ALA A 268 -6.54 -8.56 -20.00
N ALA A 269 -7.49 -7.75 -20.48
CA ALA A 269 -7.83 -6.47 -19.84
C ALA A 269 -8.31 -6.63 -18.39
N PHE A 270 -9.03 -7.71 -18.10
CA PHE A 270 -9.48 -8.02 -16.74
C PHE A 270 -8.35 -8.53 -15.86
N GLU A 271 -7.49 -9.40 -16.39
CA GLU A 271 -6.29 -9.85 -15.69
C GLU A 271 -5.39 -8.65 -15.35
N THR A 272 -5.16 -7.73 -16.28
CA THR A 272 -4.37 -6.52 -16.02
C THR A 272 -5.01 -5.61 -14.97
N LEU A 273 -6.34 -5.48 -14.97
CA LEU A 273 -7.05 -4.71 -13.95
C LEU A 273 -6.83 -5.32 -12.55
N LEU A 274 -6.97 -6.64 -12.43
CA LEU A 274 -6.76 -7.32 -11.15
C LEU A 274 -5.30 -7.20 -10.68
N GLN A 275 -4.34 -7.33 -11.59
CA GLN A 275 -2.91 -7.17 -11.30
C GLN A 275 -2.60 -5.74 -10.84
N ASP A 276 -3.13 -4.71 -11.52
CA ASP A 276 -2.95 -3.31 -11.15
C ASP A 276 -3.50 -3.04 -9.73
N ILE A 277 -4.67 -3.60 -9.41
CA ILE A 277 -5.28 -3.49 -8.08
C ILE A 277 -4.41 -4.19 -7.02
N VAL A 278 -4.03 -5.46 -7.24
CA VAL A 278 -3.22 -6.22 -6.28
C VAL A 278 -1.90 -5.50 -6.00
N GLY A 279 -1.22 -5.05 -7.05
CA GLY A 279 0.01 -4.29 -6.94
C GLY A 279 -0.14 -3.03 -6.08
N PHE A 280 -1.17 -2.23 -6.37
CA PHE A 280 -1.46 -1.03 -5.62
C PHE A 280 -1.67 -1.31 -4.13
N PHE A 281 -2.51 -2.29 -3.77
CA PHE A 281 -2.81 -2.60 -2.37
C PHE A 281 -1.65 -3.28 -1.63
N ILE A 282 -0.80 -4.06 -2.31
CA ILE A 282 0.44 -4.57 -1.71
C ILE A 282 1.36 -3.41 -1.31
N ILE A 283 1.53 -2.42 -2.18
CA ILE A 283 2.33 -1.22 -1.89
C ILE A 283 1.71 -0.45 -0.71
N GLU A 284 0.40 -0.23 -0.70
CA GLU A 284 -0.27 0.44 0.43
C GLU A 284 -0.10 -0.32 1.75
N HIS A 285 -0.16 -1.66 1.70
CA HIS A 285 0.08 -2.51 2.87
C HIS A 285 1.52 -2.33 3.37
N ILE A 286 2.52 -2.32 2.49
CA ILE A 286 3.92 -2.09 2.86
C ILE A 286 4.10 -0.70 3.46
N VAL A 287 3.54 0.35 2.84
CA VAL A 287 3.62 1.72 3.35
C VAL A 287 2.99 1.82 4.75
N LEU A 288 1.83 1.21 4.96
CA LEU A 288 1.15 1.21 6.25
C LEU A 288 2.00 0.57 7.37
N HIS A 289 2.69 -0.54 7.09
CA HIS A 289 3.47 -1.26 8.10
C HIS A 289 4.90 -0.76 8.26
N SER A 290 5.45 -0.09 7.25
CA SER A 290 6.83 0.44 7.28
C SER A 290 6.93 1.88 7.77
N THR A 291 5.83 2.65 7.74
CA THR A 291 5.81 4.04 8.20
C THR A 291 5.12 4.18 9.56
N GLN A 292 5.66 5.01 10.45
CA GLN A 292 5.03 5.30 11.74
C GLN A 292 3.92 6.34 11.55
N ASP A 293 2.66 6.00 11.81
CA ASP A 293 1.51 6.92 11.79
C ASP A 293 1.47 7.87 10.57
N PHE A 294 1.94 7.44 9.40
CA PHE A 294 1.91 8.27 8.19
C PHE A 294 0.63 8.02 7.38
N ARG A 295 0.30 6.74 7.18
CA ARG A 295 -0.86 6.30 6.39
C ARG A 295 -1.98 5.79 7.29
N SER A 296 -3.22 6.21 7.05
CA SER A 296 -4.38 5.74 7.82
C SER A 296 -4.96 4.43 7.29
N ARG A 297 -5.22 3.47 8.18
CA ARG A 297 -5.91 2.21 7.84
C ARG A 297 -7.32 2.45 7.31
N SER A 298 -8.07 3.39 7.92
CA SER A 298 -9.46 3.67 7.53
C SER A 298 -9.59 4.17 6.09
N GLU A 299 -8.60 4.90 5.61
CA GLU A 299 -8.60 5.40 4.24
C GLU A 299 -8.26 4.33 3.21
N ILE A 300 -7.32 3.44 3.56
CA ILE A 300 -7.02 2.27 2.74
C ILE A 300 -8.26 1.38 2.65
N ASP A 301 -8.96 1.16 3.76
CA ASP A 301 -10.19 0.38 3.78
C ASP A 301 -11.30 1.03 2.93
N ALA A 302 -11.43 2.36 2.94
CA ALA A 302 -12.37 3.09 2.09
C ALA A 302 -12.02 3.00 0.58
N LEU A 303 -10.73 3.09 0.24
CA LEU A 303 -10.27 2.84 -1.14
C LEU A 303 -10.54 1.39 -1.56
N TRP A 304 -10.31 0.44 -0.66
CA TRP A 304 -10.55 -0.98 -0.90
C TRP A 304 -12.03 -1.27 -1.15
N GLU A 305 -12.94 -0.68 -0.37
CA GLU A 305 -14.39 -0.80 -0.57
C GLU A 305 -14.81 -0.28 -1.95
N MET A 306 -14.32 0.89 -2.34
CA MET A 306 -14.59 1.50 -3.65
C MET A 306 -14.09 0.63 -4.81
N VAL A 307 -12.85 0.14 -4.74
CA VAL A 307 -12.25 -0.75 -5.74
C VAL A 307 -13.01 -2.08 -5.82
N THR A 308 -13.35 -2.66 -4.67
CA THR A 308 -14.13 -3.89 -4.59
C THR A 308 -15.49 -3.73 -5.26
N GLY A 309 -16.20 -2.65 -4.96
CA GLY A 309 -17.48 -2.33 -5.62
C GLY A 309 -17.33 -2.19 -7.14
N ARG A 310 -16.24 -1.58 -7.63
CA ARG A 310 -15.96 -1.48 -9.06
C ARG A 310 -15.73 -2.85 -9.71
N VAL A 311 -14.92 -3.72 -9.10
CA VAL A 311 -14.68 -5.08 -9.61
C VAL A 311 -15.98 -5.87 -9.68
N ILE A 312 -16.80 -5.83 -8.64
CA ILE A 312 -18.12 -6.48 -8.60
C ILE A 312 -19.02 -5.98 -9.72
N ASN A 313 -19.05 -4.66 -9.96
CA ASN A 313 -19.83 -4.06 -11.04
C ASN A 313 -19.35 -4.51 -12.42
N VAL A 314 -18.03 -4.49 -12.67
CA VAL A 314 -17.44 -4.94 -13.95
C VAL A 314 -17.82 -6.39 -14.24
N VAL A 315 -17.71 -7.27 -13.25
CA VAL A 315 -18.08 -8.68 -13.35
C VAL A 315 -19.58 -8.84 -13.61
N SER A 316 -20.41 -8.15 -12.84
CA SER A 316 -21.88 -8.23 -12.93
C SER A 316 -22.40 -7.71 -14.27
N GLU A 317 -21.89 -6.59 -14.76
CA GLU A 317 -22.28 -6.01 -16.05
C GLU A 317 -21.80 -6.85 -17.23
N SER A 318 -20.56 -7.34 -17.17
CA SER A 318 -19.99 -8.15 -18.25
C SER A 318 -20.67 -9.51 -18.40
N LEU A 319 -21.10 -10.12 -17.30
CA LEU A 319 -21.79 -11.42 -17.30
C LEU A 319 -23.31 -11.29 -17.45
N LYS A 320 -23.85 -10.07 -17.50
CA LYS A 320 -25.28 -9.83 -17.66
C LYS A 320 -25.78 -10.38 -18.99
N GLY A 321 -26.66 -11.36 -18.92
CA GLY A 321 -27.20 -12.04 -20.10
C GLY A 321 -26.18 -12.90 -20.86
N CYS A 322 -25.02 -13.20 -20.25
CA CYS A 322 -24.10 -14.20 -20.78
C CYS A 322 -24.71 -15.60 -20.64
N ARG A 323 -24.47 -16.46 -21.64
CA ARG A 323 -24.92 -17.86 -21.68
C ARG A 323 -23.77 -18.86 -21.82
N ASP A 324 -22.53 -18.39 -21.84
CA ASP A 324 -21.34 -19.23 -21.99
C ASP A 324 -20.80 -19.67 -20.62
N PRO A 325 -20.92 -20.97 -20.24
CA PRO A 325 -20.45 -21.47 -18.96
C PRO A 325 -18.92 -21.36 -18.77
N GLU A 326 -18.15 -21.40 -19.86
CA GLU A 326 -16.68 -21.35 -19.79
C GLU A 326 -16.19 -19.97 -19.33
N LEU A 327 -16.86 -18.89 -19.77
CA LEU A 327 -16.55 -17.54 -19.31
C LEU A 327 -16.77 -17.40 -17.79
N PHE A 328 -17.82 -18.02 -17.23
CA PHE A 328 -18.05 -18.01 -15.78
C PHE A 328 -16.93 -18.72 -15.02
N LEU A 329 -16.45 -19.88 -15.52
CA LEU A 329 -15.33 -20.58 -14.93
C LEU A 329 -14.06 -19.74 -14.96
N ARG A 330 -13.75 -19.12 -16.10
CA ARG A 330 -12.55 -18.27 -16.25
C ARG A 330 -12.58 -17.07 -15.30
N VAL A 331 -13.72 -16.36 -15.20
CA VAL A 331 -13.90 -15.27 -14.24
C VAL A 331 -13.74 -15.77 -12.80
N LYS A 332 -14.32 -16.93 -12.48
CA LYS A 332 -14.20 -17.55 -11.15
C LYS A 332 -12.74 -17.83 -10.79
N TYR A 333 -11.95 -18.42 -11.66
CA TYR A 333 -10.55 -18.74 -11.35
C TYR A 333 -9.72 -17.47 -11.08
N CYS A 334 -9.91 -16.41 -11.87
CA CYS A 334 -9.20 -15.15 -11.66
C CYS A 334 -9.61 -14.42 -10.38
N LEU A 335 -10.92 -14.36 -10.10
CA LEU A 335 -11.44 -13.79 -8.85
C LEU A 335 -11.00 -14.59 -7.63
N LEU A 336 -10.92 -15.93 -7.73
CA LEU A 336 -10.47 -16.77 -6.63
C LEU A 336 -9.01 -16.49 -6.27
N ILE A 337 -8.12 -16.42 -7.26
CA ILE A 337 -6.70 -16.09 -7.05
C ILE A 337 -6.57 -14.67 -6.47
N PHE A 338 -7.34 -13.71 -7.01
CA PHE A 338 -7.37 -12.33 -6.54
C PHE A 338 -7.79 -12.23 -5.06
N ILE A 339 -8.90 -12.87 -4.68
CA ILE A 339 -9.40 -12.92 -3.31
C ILE A 339 -8.36 -13.51 -2.37
N GLN A 340 -7.82 -14.68 -2.70
CA GLN A 340 -6.84 -15.36 -1.84
C GLN A 340 -5.56 -14.53 -1.69
N THR A 341 -5.11 -13.88 -2.76
CA THR A 341 -3.90 -13.05 -2.74
C THR A 341 -4.05 -11.91 -1.73
N LEU A 342 -5.18 -11.19 -1.76
CA LEU A 342 -5.42 -10.04 -0.88
C LEU A 342 -5.90 -10.42 0.52
N GLU A 343 -6.56 -11.57 0.68
CA GLU A 343 -6.83 -12.15 2.01
C GLU A 343 -5.53 -12.43 2.76
N GLY A 344 -4.45 -12.78 2.05
CA GLY A 344 -3.11 -12.91 2.63
C GLY A 344 -2.48 -11.60 3.14
N PHE A 345 -3.01 -10.43 2.77
CA PHE A 345 -2.57 -9.10 3.25
C PHE A 345 -3.60 -8.47 4.21
N ASP A 346 -4.45 -9.30 4.82
CA ASP A 346 -5.48 -8.90 5.79
C ASP A 346 -6.52 -7.89 5.24
N TYR A 347 -6.85 -7.98 3.95
CA TYR A 347 -7.96 -7.23 3.35
C TYR A 347 -9.29 -7.99 3.50
N THR A 348 -10.39 -7.24 3.68
CA THR A 348 -11.73 -7.85 3.81
C THR A 348 -12.27 -8.25 2.43
N VAL A 349 -12.46 -9.55 2.21
CA VAL A 349 -12.87 -10.10 0.90
C VAL A 349 -14.31 -10.61 0.83
N LYS A 350 -15.12 -10.41 1.88
CA LYS A 350 -16.49 -10.92 1.97
C LYS A 350 -17.39 -10.56 0.77
N PRO A 351 -17.43 -9.29 0.28
CA PRO A 351 -18.28 -8.94 -0.86
C PRO A 351 -17.92 -9.68 -2.15
N LEU A 352 -16.63 -9.98 -2.33
CA LEU A 352 -16.15 -10.74 -3.50
C LEU A 352 -16.50 -12.23 -3.38
N GLN A 353 -16.46 -12.79 -2.17
CA GLN A 353 -16.90 -14.16 -1.89
C GLN A 353 -18.40 -14.33 -2.14
N GLU A 354 -19.22 -13.36 -1.71
CA GLU A 354 -20.66 -13.32 -2.01
C GLU A 354 -20.93 -13.21 -3.52
N THR A 355 -20.14 -12.40 -4.23
CA THR A 355 -20.22 -12.30 -5.69
C THR A 355 -19.90 -13.63 -6.37
N LEU A 356 -18.84 -14.33 -5.93
CA LEU A 356 -18.51 -15.67 -6.43
C LEU A 356 -19.65 -16.68 -6.21
N LEU A 357 -20.36 -16.60 -5.08
CA LEU A 357 -21.53 -17.44 -4.81
C LEU A 357 -22.70 -17.11 -5.77
N ALA A 358 -22.95 -15.82 -6.04
CA ALA A 358 -23.94 -15.41 -7.02
C ALA A 358 -23.58 -15.89 -8.44
N LEU A 359 -22.30 -15.84 -8.82
CA LEU A 359 -21.82 -16.40 -10.08
C LEU A 359 -22.04 -17.91 -10.15
N PHE A 360 -21.79 -18.63 -9.06
CA PHE A 360 -22.03 -20.07 -8.98
C PHE A 360 -23.52 -20.42 -9.17
N GLN A 361 -24.44 -19.69 -8.54
CA GLN A 361 -25.87 -19.89 -8.72
C GLN A 361 -26.25 -19.70 -10.19
N ARG A 362 -25.76 -18.62 -10.82
CA ARG A 362 -26.03 -18.35 -12.23
C ARG A 362 -25.44 -19.39 -13.18
N TYR A 363 -24.21 -19.82 -12.93
CA TYR A 363 -23.57 -20.90 -13.67
C TYR A 363 -24.36 -22.22 -13.55
N SER A 364 -24.84 -22.52 -12.34
CA SER A 364 -25.68 -23.70 -12.07
C SER A 364 -26.99 -23.65 -12.87
N GLU A 365 -27.65 -22.50 -12.94
CA GLU A 365 -28.86 -22.31 -13.76
C GLU A 365 -28.60 -22.54 -15.25
N LEU A 366 -27.47 -22.03 -15.76
CA LEU A 366 -27.08 -22.20 -17.17
C LEU A 366 -26.81 -23.68 -17.49
N LEU A 367 -26.02 -24.37 -16.66
CA LEU A 367 -25.77 -25.80 -16.83
C LEU A 367 -27.07 -26.61 -16.76
N ILE A 368 -27.94 -26.34 -15.77
CA ILE A 368 -29.23 -27.03 -15.66
C ILE A 368 -30.03 -26.83 -16.95
N HIS A 369 -30.09 -25.62 -17.49
CA HIS A 369 -30.83 -25.33 -18.72
C HIS A 369 -30.23 -26.06 -19.93
N GLU A 370 -28.91 -26.05 -20.11
CA GLU A 370 -28.22 -26.74 -21.20
C GLU A 370 -28.47 -28.25 -21.16
N TYR A 371 -28.21 -28.88 -20.01
CA TYR A 371 -28.45 -30.31 -19.84
C TYR A 371 -29.94 -30.66 -19.90
N SER A 372 -30.84 -29.74 -19.51
CA SER A 372 -32.28 -29.96 -19.68
C SER A 372 -32.65 -30.15 -21.14
N GLN A 373 -32.11 -29.31 -22.04
CA GLN A 373 -32.34 -29.40 -23.48
C GLN A 373 -31.72 -30.67 -24.07
N VAL A 374 -30.51 -31.03 -23.63
CA VAL A 374 -29.83 -32.27 -24.06
C VAL A 374 -30.65 -33.49 -23.66
N PHE A 375 -31.10 -33.56 -22.41
CA PHE A 375 -31.91 -34.68 -21.91
C PHE A 375 -33.27 -34.75 -22.59
N GLU A 376 -33.94 -33.61 -22.82
CA GLU A 376 -35.21 -33.57 -23.55
C GLU A 376 -35.04 -34.15 -24.95
N LYS A 377 -34.02 -33.71 -25.69
CA LYS A 377 -33.71 -34.23 -27.02
C LYS A 377 -33.44 -35.75 -27.01
N ILE A 378 -32.58 -36.22 -26.11
CA ILE A 378 -32.22 -37.64 -26.01
C ILE A 378 -33.45 -38.52 -25.74
N VAL A 379 -34.29 -38.10 -24.79
CA VAL A 379 -35.44 -38.92 -24.38
C VAL A 379 -36.57 -38.81 -25.40
N GLU A 380 -36.76 -37.67 -26.09
CA GLU A 380 -37.78 -37.52 -27.14
C GLU A 380 -37.43 -38.30 -28.42
N GLU A 381 -36.17 -38.26 -28.86
CA GLU A 381 -35.69 -38.95 -30.08
C GLU A 381 -35.63 -40.48 -29.93
N ASP A 382 -35.75 -41.02 -28.71
CA ASP A 382 -35.67 -42.47 -28.48
C ASP A 382 -36.83 -43.25 -29.13
N GLU A 383 -36.47 -44.27 -29.90
CA GLU A 383 -37.44 -45.18 -30.53
C GLU A 383 -37.98 -46.24 -29.54
N CYS A 384 -37.48 -46.24 -28.30
CA CYS A 384 -37.80 -47.22 -27.26
C CYS A 384 -37.53 -48.66 -27.72
N MET A 385 -36.34 -48.88 -28.29
CA MET A 385 -35.86 -50.19 -28.74
C MET A 385 -34.59 -50.61 -27.96
N PRO A 386 -34.36 -51.91 -27.74
CA PRO A 386 -33.13 -52.40 -27.12
C PRO A 386 -31.88 -51.91 -27.88
N MET A 387 -30.88 -51.44 -27.15
CA MET A 387 -29.61 -50.99 -27.72
C MET A 387 -28.80 -52.18 -28.23
N THR A 388 -28.18 -52.05 -29.40
CA THR A 388 -27.16 -52.99 -29.92
C THR A 388 -25.77 -52.39 -29.78
N VAL A 389 -24.82 -53.25 -29.47
CA VAL A 389 -23.41 -52.91 -29.33
C VAL A 389 -22.61 -53.77 -30.29
N GLU A 390 -21.81 -53.15 -31.15
CA GLU A 390 -21.08 -53.84 -32.23
C GLU A 390 -19.72 -54.37 -31.76
N ASN A 391 -19.11 -53.73 -30.76
CA ASN A 391 -17.72 -53.96 -30.39
C ASN A 391 -17.54 -54.01 -28.85
N GLU A 392 -16.44 -54.62 -28.38
CA GLU A 392 -16.08 -54.59 -26.95
C GLU A 392 -15.80 -53.17 -26.43
N GLU A 393 -15.35 -52.26 -27.28
CA GLU A 393 -15.08 -50.86 -26.93
C GLU A 393 -16.36 -50.09 -26.58
N GLU A 394 -17.40 -50.21 -27.42
CA GLU A 394 -18.71 -49.61 -27.16
C GLU A 394 -19.35 -50.20 -25.89
N LEU A 395 -19.17 -51.50 -25.65
CA LEU A 395 -19.62 -52.14 -24.41
C LEU A 395 -18.90 -51.57 -23.20
N ARG A 396 -17.58 -51.33 -23.31
CA ARG A 396 -16.76 -50.73 -22.24
C ARG A 396 -17.21 -49.31 -21.91
N GLU A 397 -17.59 -48.51 -22.90
CA GLU A 397 -18.14 -47.17 -22.70
C GLU A 397 -19.46 -47.23 -21.91
N VAL A 398 -20.38 -48.12 -22.29
CA VAL A 398 -21.64 -48.33 -21.54
C VAL A 398 -21.36 -48.81 -20.10
N MET A 399 -20.40 -49.71 -19.92
CA MET A 399 -19.99 -50.20 -18.60
C MET A 399 -19.35 -49.11 -17.74
N GLN A 400 -18.69 -48.11 -18.32
CA GLN A 400 -18.06 -47.03 -17.56
C GLN A 400 -19.08 -46.22 -16.75
N TYR A 401 -20.25 -45.96 -17.32
CA TYR A 401 -21.26 -45.07 -16.73
C TYR A 401 -22.46 -45.80 -16.13
N THR A 402 -22.60 -47.11 -16.36
CA THR A 402 -23.71 -47.92 -15.85
C THR A 402 -23.22 -49.08 -14.99
N ARG A 403 -24.09 -49.61 -14.12
CA ARG A 403 -23.84 -50.87 -13.39
C ARG A 403 -23.99 -52.12 -14.23
N PHE A 404 -24.24 -52.01 -15.53
CA PHE A 404 -24.38 -53.17 -16.39
C PHE A 404 -23.03 -53.90 -16.48
N ARG A 405 -22.97 -55.15 -16.02
CA ARG A 405 -21.78 -56.01 -16.06
C ARG A 405 -22.19 -57.38 -16.61
N PRO A 406 -22.08 -57.63 -17.92
CA PRO A 406 -22.40 -58.94 -18.48
C PRO A 406 -21.32 -59.96 -18.08
N ASP A 407 -21.74 -61.15 -17.68
CA ASP A 407 -20.83 -62.25 -17.33
C ASP A 407 -20.03 -62.75 -18.55
N ARG A 408 -18.86 -63.33 -18.31
CA ARG A 408 -18.02 -63.88 -19.39
C ARG A 408 -18.74 -64.96 -20.20
N GLU A 409 -19.59 -65.76 -19.55
CA GLU A 409 -20.43 -66.76 -20.23
C GLU A 409 -21.50 -66.11 -21.11
N PHE A 410 -22.06 -64.98 -20.69
CA PHE A 410 -23.01 -64.21 -21.47
C PHE A 410 -22.36 -63.65 -22.74
N LEU A 411 -21.15 -63.09 -22.61
CA LEU A 411 -20.39 -62.57 -23.76
C LEU A 411 -19.96 -63.68 -24.75
N GLN A 412 -19.53 -64.83 -24.24
CA GLN A 412 -19.19 -65.98 -25.09
C GLN A 412 -20.39 -66.59 -25.81
N ARG A 413 -21.58 -66.54 -25.20
CA ARG A 413 -22.79 -67.15 -25.74
C ARG A 413 -23.46 -66.34 -26.85
N TYR A 414 -23.48 -65.01 -26.73
CA TYR A 414 -24.21 -64.15 -27.65
C TYR A 414 -23.34 -63.47 -28.70
N GLY A 415 -22.04 -63.29 -28.45
CA GLY A 415 -21.13 -62.63 -29.39
C GLY A 415 -21.55 -61.19 -29.73
N PHE A 416 -20.82 -60.55 -30.64
CA PHE A 416 -21.18 -59.25 -31.19
C PHE A 416 -21.83 -59.43 -32.58
N PRO A 417 -22.87 -58.65 -32.93
CA PRO A 417 -23.49 -57.56 -32.17
C PRO A 417 -24.36 -58.02 -30.99
N LEU A 418 -24.13 -57.42 -29.82
CA LEU A 418 -24.78 -57.77 -28.56
C LEU A 418 -26.00 -56.87 -28.32
N ARG A 419 -27.18 -57.47 -28.11
CA ARG A 419 -28.38 -56.73 -27.69
C ARG A 419 -28.40 -56.56 -26.17
N LEU A 420 -28.47 -55.31 -25.72
CA LEU A 420 -28.61 -54.93 -24.33
C LEU A 420 -30.09 -54.78 -23.95
N PRO A 421 -30.44 -54.98 -22.67
CA PRO A 421 -31.83 -54.99 -22.22
C PRO A 421 -32.49 -53.60 -22.22
N PHE A 422 -31.70 -52.53 -22.18
CA PHE A 422 -32.18 -51.13 -22.15
C PHE A 422 -31.99 -50.42 -23.50
N SER A 423 -32.73 -49.34 -23.73
CA SER A 423 -32.52 -48.48 -24.90
C SER A 423 -31.33 -47.55 -24.72
N LYS A 424 -30.88 -46.91 -25.81
CA LYS A 424 -29.75 -45.99 -25.83
C LYS A 424 -29.92 -44.80 -24.87
N VAL A 425 -31.15 -44.44 -24.51
CA VAL A 425 -31.45 -43.35 -23.56
C VAL A 425 -30.81 -43.59 -22.21
N PHE A 426 -30.91 -44.80 -21.66
CA PHE A 426 -30.43 -45.10 -20.31
C PHE A 426 -28.92 -44.82 -20.13
N PRO A 427 -28.02 -45.48 -20.89
CA PRO A 427 -26.58 -45.26 -20.73
C PRO A 427 -26.15 -43.83 -21.12
N THR A 428 -26.81 -43.22 -22.11
CA THR A 428 -26.52 -41.83 -22.52
C THR A 428 -26.87 -40.84 -21.40
N CYS A 429 -28.05 -40.97 -20.78
CA CYS A 429 -28.41 -40.15 -19.62
C CYS A 429 -27.47 -40.39 -18.43
N CYS A 430 -27.06 -41.64 -18.16
CA CYS A 430 -26.09 -41.92 -17.09
C CYS A 430 -24.75 -41.22 -17.31
N ARG A 431 -24.22 -41.26 -18.55
CA ARG A 431 -23.01 -40.53 -18.93
C ARG A 431 -23.18 -39.03 -18.73
N ASP A 432 -24.28 -38.47 -19.22
CA ASP A 432 -24.49 -37.01 -19.19
C ASP A 432 -24.80 -36.51 -17.76
N VAL A 433 -25.45 -37.30 -16.90
CA VAL A 433 -25.55 -37.01 -15.45
C VAL A 433 -24.16 -36.98 -14.82
N SER A 434 -23.30 -37.95 -15.17
CA SER A 434 -21.92 -37.97 -14.67
C SER A 434 -21.16 -36.73 -15.12
N ALA A 435 -21.21 -36.37 -16.40
CA ALA A 435 -20.58 -35.16 -16.94
C ALA A 435 -21.09 -33.88 -16.26
N PHE A 436 -22.41 -33.76 -16.07
CA PHE A 436 -23.04 -32.64 -15.36
C PHE A 436 -22.51 -32.49 -13.93
N VAL A 437 -22.44 -33.60 -13.18
CA VAL A 437 -21.91 -33.60 -11.80
C VAL A 437 -20.45 -33.14 -11.76
N HIS A 438 -19.62 -33.63 -12.69
CA HIS A 438 -18.21 -33.22 -12.77
C HIS A 438 -18.05 -31.72 -13.11
N GLN A 439 -18.77 -31.22 -14.12
CA GLN A 439 -18.73 -29.79 -14.51
C GLN A 439 -19.26 -28.87 -13.41
N PHE A 440 -20.24 -29.34 -12.64
CA PHE A 440 -20.75 -28.60 -11.49
C PHE A 440 -19.69 -28.50 -10.38
N TYR A 441 -19.03 -29.61 -10.03
CA TYR A 441 -17.98 -29.62 -9.01
C TYR A 441 -16.70 -28.91 -9.43
N GLN A 442 -16.40 -28.82 -10.74
CA GLN A 442 -15.30 -28.01 -11.25
C GLN A 442 -15.45 -26.53 -10.86
N PHE A 443 -16.68 -26.00 -10.89
CA PHE A 443 -16.93 -24.65 -10.39
C PHE A 443 -16.83 -24.61 -8.86
N ALA A 444 -17.40 -25.59 -8.16
CA ALA A 444 -17.40 -25.65 -6.69
C ALA A 444 -15.99 -25.84 -6.07
N GLU A 445 -15.00 -26.27 -6.85
CA GLU A 445 -13.61 -26.41 -6.40
C GLU A 445 -13.03 -25.05 -5.95
N GLY A 446 -12.50 -24.99 -4.71
CA GLY A 446 -11.91 -23.78 -4.13
C GLY A 446 -12.80 -23.01 -3.16
N PHE A 447 -14.07 -23.39 -2.99
CA PHE A 447 -15.04 -22.75 -2.10
C PHE A 447 -15.11 -23.36 -0.69
N SER A 448 -14.11 -23.11 0.16
CA SER A 448 -14.00 -23.81 1.46
C SER A 448 -15.15 -23.59 2.47
N GLN A 449 -15.90 -22.49 2.37
CA GLN A 449 -16.90 -22.10 3.38
C GLN A 449 -18.37 -22.40 3.00
N THR A 450 -18.69 -22.58 1.72
CA THR A 450 -20.07 -22.67 1.20
C THR A 450 -20.47 -24.03 0.62
N HIS A 451 -19.62 -25.06 0.80
CA HIS A 451 -19.83 -26.40 0.20
C HIS A 451 -21.19 -27.05 0.50
N GLY A 452 -21.78 -26.82 1.67
CA GLY A 452 -23.09 -27.40 2.02
C GLY A 452 -24.24 -26.88 1.16
N GLU A 453 -24.26 -25.58 0.88
CA GLU A 453 -25.28 -24.97 0.02
C GLU A 453 -25.12 -25.43 -1.44
N MET A 454 -23.88 -25.60 -1.89
CA MET A 454 -23.57 -26.09 -3.24
C MET A 454 -24.05 -27.52 -3.45
N ASP A 455 -23.83 -28.39 -2.47
CA ASP A 455 -24.30 -29.77 -2.48
C ASP A 455 -25.83 -29.86 -2.54
N ASP A 456 -26.53 -28.99 -1.81
CA ASP A 456 -28.00 -28.93 -1.84
C ASP A 456 -28.53 -28.41 -3.19
N ILE A 457 -27.85 -27.45 -3.80
CA ILE A 457 -28.17 -26.97 -5.16
C ILE A 457 -27.97 -28.10 -6.18
N LEU A 458 -26.83 -28.81 -6.12
CA LEU A 458 -26.55 -29.93 -7.02
C LEU A 458 -27.58 -31.03 -6.89
N LYS A 459 -27.90 -31.43 -5.67
CA LYS A 459 -28.91 -32.45 -5.39
C LYS A 459 -30.25 -32.07 -6.02
N LYS A 460 -30.71 -30.84 -5.80
CA LYS A 460 -31.96 -30.33 -6.40
C LYS A 460 -31.90 -30.28 -7.93
N ALA A 461 -30.73 -29.98 -8.49
CA ALA A 461 -30.51 -29.94 -9.93
C ALA A 461 -30.61 -31.33 -10.56
N VAL A 462 -29.91 -32.33 -10.00
CA VAL A 462 -29.99 -33.73 -10.46
C VAL A 462 -31.40 -34.28 -10.32
N ASP A 463 -32.06 -34.05 -9.18
CA ASP A 463 -33.48 -34.42 -8.99
C ASP A 463 -34.38 -33.74 -10.04
N SER A 464 -34.14 -32.48 -10.38
CA SER A 464 -34.91 -31.76 -11.39
C SER A 464 -34.73 -32.35 -12.79
N LEU A 465 -33.50 -32.66 -13.20
CA LEU A 465 -33.21 -33.29 -14.50
C LEU A 465 -33.86 -34.67 -14.61
N LEU A 466 -33.70 -35.52 -13.59
CA LEU A 466 -34.23 -36.88 -13.59
C LEU A 466 -35.77 -36.91 -13.50
N ILE A 467 -36.36 -36.12 -12.61
CA ILE A 467 -37.82 -36.15 -12.38
C ILE A 467 -38.58 -35.34 -13.42
N LYS A 468 -38.21 -34.08 -13.63
CA LYS A 468 -39.02 -33.16 -14.44
C LYS A 468 -38.83 -33.36 -15.94
N ILE A 469 -37.74 -33.99 -16.36
CA ILE A 469 -37.41 -34.18 -17.78
C ILE A 469 -37.49 -35.66 -18.12
N VAL A 470 -36.56 -36.49 -17.63
CA VAL A 470 -36.50 -37.92 -18.00
C VAL A 470 -37.81 -38.63 -17.64
N ASN A 471 -38.19 -38.60 -16.37
CA ASN A 471 -39.39 -39.30 -15.92
C ASN A 471 -40.67 -38.72 -16.56
N ALA A 472 -40.77 -37.40 -16.73
CA ALA A 472 -41.94 -36.77 -17.34
C ALA A 472 -42.13 -37.18 -18.81
N ILE A 473 -41.04 -37.20 -19.60
CA ILE A 473 -41.09 -37.59 -21.02
C ILE A 473 -41.35 -39.09 -21.15
N LEU A 474 -40.72 -39.95 -20.33
CA LEU A 474 -41.02 -41.38 -20.31
C LEU A 474 -42.48 -41.64 -19.96
N LEU A 475 -43.05 -40.91 -19.00
CA LEU A 475 -44.45 -41.01 -18.62
C LEU A 475 -45.39 -40.54 -19.74
N LYS A 476 -45.00 -39.52 -20.51
CA LYS A 476 -45.71 -39.12 -21.75
C LYS A 476 -45.65 -40.22 -22.80
N LYS A 477 -44.50 -40.89 -22.99
CA LYS A 477 -44.32 -42.00 -23.95
C LYS A 477 -45.07 -43.29 -23.56
N LEU A 478 -45.40 -43.49 -22.27
CA LEU A 478 -46.27 -44.59 -21.80
C LEU A 478 -47.71 -44.50 -22.34
N ARG A 479 -48.11 -43.37 -22.95
CA ARG A 479 -49.41 -43.24 -23.64
C ARG A 479 -49.46 -43.92 -25.01
N SER A 480 -48.33 -44.46 -25.49
CA SER A 480 -48.30 -45.25 -26.73
C SER A 480 -49.22 -46.48 -26.63
N THR A 481 -49.63 -47.02 -27.77
CA THR A 481 -50.42 -48.25 -27.88
C THR A 481 -49.55 -49.47 -28.20
N ASN A 482 -48.26 -49.26 -28.51
CA ASN A 482 -47.34 -50.33 -28.87
C ASN A 482 -46.79 -51.01 -27.60
N LEU A 483 -47.18 -52.27 -27.38
CA LEU A 483 -46.77 -53.06 -26.22
C LEU A 483 -45.23 -53.20 -26.12
N SER A 484 -44.51 -53.35 -27.24
CA SER A 484 -43.05 -53.51 -27.21
C SER A 484 -42.35 -52.26 -26.70
N GLN A 485 -42.83 -51.09 -27.10
CA GLN A 485 -42.28 -49.80 -26.65
C GLN A 485 -42.56 -49.58 -25.16
N ILE A 486 -43.75 -49.96 -24.67
CA ILE A 486 -44.10 -49.83 -23.25
C ILE A 486 -43.25 -50.76 -22.40
N VAL A 487 -43.06 -52.02 -22.83
CA VAL A 487 -42.16 -52.96 -22.17
C VAL A 487 -40.74 -52.39 -22.10
N GLN A 488 -40.23 -51.83 -23.21
CA GLN A 488 -38.90 -51.21 -23.22
C GLN A 488 -38.80 -49.99 -22.29
N ILE A 489 -39.83 -49.14 -22.24
CA ILE A 489 -39.89 -48.00 -21.32
C ILE A 489 -39.87 -48.48 -19.86
N ILE A 490 -40.58 -49.56 -19.52
CA ILE A 490 -40.56 -50.14 -18.16
C ILE A 490 -39.16 -50.62 -17.82
N ILE A 491 -38.52 -51.35 -18.72
CA ILE A 491 -37.15 -51.83 -18.52
C ILE A 491 -36.22 -50.62 -18.27
N ASN A 492 -36.32 -49.57 -19.09
CA ASN A 492 -35.54 -48.35 -18.89
C ASN A 492 -35.81 -47.69 -17.52
N ILE A 493 -37.08 -47.58 -17.09
CA ILE A 493 -37.44 -47.04 -15.77
C ILE A 493 -36.86 -47.90 -14.65
N GLU A 494 -36.85 -49.23 -14.77
CA GLU A 494 -36.26 -50.14 -13.80
C GLU A 494 -34.74 -49.96 -13.70
N TYR A 495 -34.05 -49.77 -14.84
CA TYR A 495 -32.63 -49.44 -14.86
C TYR A 495 -32.34 -48.05 -14.26
N PHE A 496 -33.19 -47.04 -14.51
CA PHE A 496 -33.07 -45.73 -13.86
C PHE A 496 -33.31 -45.80 -12.35
N GLU A 497 -34.34 -46.54 -11.89
CA GLU A 497 -34.62 -46.76 -10.46
C GLU A 497 -33.43 -47.42 -9.77
N SER A 498 -32.88 -48.47 -10.38
CA SER A 498 -31.74 -49.20 -9.82
C SER A 498 -30.44 -48.41 -9.86
N THR A 499 -30.28 -47.40 -10.73
CA THR A 499 -29.06 -46.58 -10.85
C THR A 499 -29.08 -45.32 -9.98
N CYS A 500 -30.24 -44.88 -9.47
CA CYS A 500 -30.31 -43.71 -8.58
C CYS A 500 -29.37 -43.78 -7.36
N PRO A 501 -29.19 -44.94 -6.68
CA PRO A 501 -28.18 -45.07 -5.62
C PRO A 501 -26.73 -44.89 -6.10
N ASP A 502 -26.41 -45.18 -7.36
CA ASP A 502 -25.08 -44.89 -7.91
C ASP A 502 -24.88 -43.39 -8.10
N PHE A 503 -25.90 -42.66 -8.54
CA PHE A 503 -25.81 -41.20 -8.61
C PHE A 503 -25.64 -40.60 -7.21
N GLU A 504 -26.29 -41.17 -6.18
CA GLU A 504 -26.04 -40.80 -4.79
C GLU A 504 -24.58 -41.06 -4.37
N MET A 505 -24.02 -42.22 -4.73
CA MET A 505 -22.60 -42.52 -4.46
C MET A 505 -21.65 -41.61 -5.24
N LEU A 506 -21.92 -41.35 -6.52
CA LEU A 506 -21.13 -40.43 -7.34
C LEU A 506 -21.10 -39.03 -6.72
N LEU A 507 -22.25 -38.53 -6.28
CA LEU A 507 -22.34 -37.27 -5.55
C LEU A 507 -21.57 -37.32 -4.21
N MET A 508 -21.52 -38.47 -3.54
CA MET A 508 -20.72 -38.64 -2.32
C MET A 508 -19.21 -38.71 -2.59
N GLU A 509 -18.78 -39.38 -3.65
CA GLU A 509 -17.37 -39.57 -4.01
C GLU A 509 -16.75 -38.30 -4.59
N THR A 510 -17.53 -37.54 -5.36
CA THR A 510 -17.08 -36.29 -5.98
C THR A 510 -17.02 -35.14 -4.96
N ARG A 511 -17.60 -35.30 -3.76
CA ARG A 511 -17.49 -34.33 -2.67
C ARG A 511 -16.06 -34.24 -2.15
N SER A 512 -15.49 -33.03 -2.24
CA SER A 512 -14.13 -32.74 -1.83
C SER A 512 -13.91 -32.78 -0.30
N PHE A 513 -14.97 -32.65 0.52
CA PHE A 513 -14.87 -32.51 1.98
C PHE A 513 -15.86 -33.39 2.76
N HIS A 514 -15.37 -34.01 3.83
CA HIS A 514 -16.16 -34.85 4.72
C HIS A 514 -17.15 -34.02 5.54
N ARG A 515 -18.46 -34.19 5.27
CA ARG A 515 -19.51 -34.03 6.27
C ARG A 515 -20.55 -35.14 6.13
N SER A 516 -20.88 -35.72 7.28
CA SER A 516 -21.76 -36.85 7.50
C SER A 516 -23.20 -36.56 7.07
N GLY A 517 -23.55 -36.87 5.82
CA GLY A 517 -24.92 -36.75 5.34
C GLY A 517 -25.16 -37.71 4.19
N ARG A 518 -26.09 -38.66 4.36
CA ARG A 518 -26.54 -39.48 3.24
C ARG A 518 -27.30 -38.60 2.25
N ILE A 519 -26.80 -38.51 1.04
CA ILE A 519 -27.53 -37.92 -0.09
C ILE A 519 -28.58 -38.93 -0.49
N HIS A 520 -29.84 -38.53 -0.44
CA HIS A 520 -30.94 -39.34 -0.96
C HIS A 520 -31.70 -38.55 -2.02
N LEU A 521 -31.72 -39.06 -3.24
CA LEU A 521 -32.42 -38.47 -4.37
C LEU A 521 -33.90 -38.78 -4.28
N LYS A 522 -34.75 -37.79 -4.55
CA LYS A 522 -36.20 -38.00 -4.67
C LYS A 522 -36.53 -38.79 -5.94
N ALA A 523 -35.64 -38.78 -6.93
CA ALA A 523 -35.84 -39.50 -8.19
C ALA A 523 -36.15 -40.99 -7.98
N THR A 524 -35.50 -41.65 -7.01
CA THR A 524 -35.67 -43.08 -6.72
C THR A 524 -37.13 -43.44 -6.42
N SER A 525 -37.81 -42.68 -5.56
CA SER A 525 -39.20 -42.96 -5.19
C SER A 525 -40.18 -42.65 -6.33
N ILE A 526 -39.88 -41.62 -7.13
CA ILE A 526 -40.69 -41.21 -8.28
C ILE A 526 -40.59 -42.22 -9.43
N PHE A 527 -39.40 -42.74 -9.74
CA PHE A 527 -39.24 -43.80 -10.74
C PHE A 527 -39.98 -45.07 -10.30
N LYS A 528 -39.90 -45.45 -9.01
CA LYS A 528 -40.66 -46.58 -8.47
C LYS A 528 -42.17 -46.43 -8.60
N GLU A 529 -42.70 -45.22 -8.36
CA GLU A 529 -44.13 -44.92 -8.57
C GLU A 529 -44.49 -45.00 -10.07
N THR A 530 -43.63 -44.47 -10.93
CA THR A 530 -43.83 -44.47 -12.38
C THR A 530 -43.77 -45.89 -12.95
N ARG A 531 -42.90 -46.76 -12.42
CA ARG A 531 -42.84 -48.18 -12.76
C ARG A 531 -44.16 -48.89 -12.46
N ARG A 532 -44.73 -48.69 -11.26
CA ARG A 532 -46.04 -49.24 -10.88
C ARG A 532 -47.16 -48.79 -11.82
N LYS A 533 -47.15 -47.51 -12.23
CA LYS A 533 -48.13 -46.99 -13.21
C LYS A 533 -47.95 -47.64 -14.58
N ALA A 534 -46.71 -47.82 -15.02
CA ALA A 534 -46.38 -48.45 -16.28
C ALA A 534 -46.75 -49.96 -16.31
N GLU A 535 -46.47 -50.70 -15.22
CA GLU A 535 -46.87 -52.10 -15.03
C GLU A 535 -48.40 -52.23 -15.14
N LYS A 536 -49.16 -51.38 -14.43
CA LYS A 536 -50.63 -51.36 -14.52
C LYS A 536 -51.11 -51.12 -15.96
N ARG A 537 -50.45 -50.21 -16.69
CA ARG A 537 -50.80 -49.90 -18.08
C ARG A 537 -50.59 -51.08 -19.02
N ILE A 538 -49.56 -51.90 -18.81
CA ILE A 538 -49.37 -53.14 -19.57
C ILE A 538 -50.55 -54.09 -19.34
N PHE A 539 -50.96 -54.30 -18.09
CA PHE A 539 -52.11 -55.15 -17.80
C PHE A 539 -53.39 -54.64 -18.46
N GLU A 540 -53.64 -53.32 -18.43
CA GLU A 540 -54.78 -52.71 -19.12
C GLU A 540 -54.75 -52.95 -20.63
N LEU A 541 -53.59 -52.83 -21.28
CA LEU A 541 -53.45 -53.05 -22.72
C LEU A 541 -53.55 -54.52 -23.11
N VAL A 542 -52.95 -55.42 -22.34
CA VAL A 542 -53.07 -56.86 -22.57
C VAL A 542 -54.52 -57.30 -22.41
N ASN A 543 -55.19 -56.85 -21.35
CA ASN A 543 -56.62 -57.14 -21.14
C ASN A 543 -57.48 -56.57 -22.27
N SER A 544 -57.28 -55.30 -22.64
CA SER A 544 -57.99 -54.70 -23.78
C SER A 544 -57.78 -55.49 -25.08
N LYS A 545 -56.57 -56.02 -25.31
CA LYS A 545 -56.29 -56.81 -26.51
C LYS A 545 -56.92 -58.21 -26.43
N LEU A 546 -56.93 -58.82 -25.25
CA LEU A 546 -57.64 -60.08 -25.01
C LEU A 546 -59.15 -59.91 -25.20
N ASP A 547 -59.72 -58.81 -24.70
CA ASP A 547 -61.14 -58.48 -24.88
C ASP A 547 -61.46 -58.30 -26.37
N GLU A 548 -60.64 -57.58 -27.14
CA GLU A 548 -60.79 -57.49 -28.60
C GLU A 548 -60.76 -58.87 -29.29
N PHE A 549 -59.88 -59.78 -28.87
CA PHE A 549 -59.85 -61.15 -29.42
C PHE A 549 -61.08 -61.97 -29.03
N LEU A 550 -61.62 -61.78 -27.83
CA LEU A 550 -62.83 -62.45 -27.36
C LEU A 550 -64.10 -61.89 -28.02
N GLU A 551 -64.13 -60.59 -28.35
CA GLU A 551 -65.21 -59.98 -29.13
C GLU A 551 -65.23 -60.48 -30.60
N LEU A 552 -64.06 -60.82 -31.15
CA LEU A 552 -63.93 -61.42 -32.48
C LEU A 552 -64.32 -62.90 -32.54
N SER A 553 -64.41 -63.58 -31.40
CA SER A 553 -64.92 -64.95 -31.37
C SER A 553 -66.44 -64.97 -31.48
N GLU A 554 -66.94 -65.23 -32.68
CA GLU A 554 -68.32 -65.63 -32.93
C GLU A 554 -68.55 -67.03 -32.34
N TYR A 555 -68.94 -67.08 -31.06
CA TYR A 555 -69.51 -68.30 -30.51
C TYR A 555 -70.96 -68.40 -30.99
N ASP A 556 -71.25 -69.37 -31.85
CA ASP A 556 -72.62 -69.83 -32.12
C ASP A 556 -73.22 -70.31 -30.79
N TRP A 557 -74.14 -69.52 -30.23
CA TRP A 557 -74.91 -69.88 -29.03
C TRP A 557 -76.00 -70.91 -29.33
#